data_AF-A0A1G9L8R3-F1
#
_entry.id   AF-A0A1G9L8R3-F1
#
_cell.length_a   1.000
_cell.length_b   1.000
_cell.length_c   1.000
_cell.angle_alpha   90.00
_cell.angle_beta   90.00
_cell.angle_gamma   90.00
#
_symmetry.space_group_name_H-M   'P 1'
#
loop_
_entity.id
_entity.type
_entity.pdbx_description
1 polymer ?
#
loop_
_entity_poly.entity_id
_entity_poly.type
_entity_poly.pdbx_seq_one_letter_code
_entity_poly.pdbx_strand_id
1 'polypeptide(L)'
;MDINQRSKEFAQYVKATDEFKNMNKCKLELERNRNLKKQLDSYINKKNNIYSNYRMEDASKKISQLNRDYHSFFNLPIVANYMQATRDFNNMMEKLYKSIEKELLK
;
A
#
# COMPACT_ATOMS: atom_id res chain seq x y z
N MET A 1 -0.48 -31.76 3.24
CA MET A 1 -0.12 -30.48 2.59
C MET A 1 0.31 -29.52 3.68
N ASP A 2 1.57 -29.10 3.68
CA ASP A 2 2.15 -28.23 4.72
C ASP A 2 1.61 -26.79 4.63
N ILE A 3 1.63 -26.07 5.75
CA ILE A 3 1.17 -24.67 5.85
C ILE A 3 1.96 -23.75 4.91
N ASN A 4 3.24 -24.03 4.69
CA ASN A 4 4.07 -23.27 3.75
C ASN A 4 3.65 -23.48 2.28
N GLN A 5 3.04 -24.62 1.96
CA GLN A 5 2.50 -24.85 0.62
C GLN A 5 1.16 -24.12 0.46
N ARG A 6 0.29 -24.19 1.48
CA ARG A 6 -0.97 -23.45 1.52
C ARG A 6 -0.77 -21.93 1.43
N SER A 7 0.27 -21.39 2.06
CA SER A 7 0.56 -19.95 2.00
C SER A 7 0.97 -19.50 0.58
N LYS A 8 1.72 -20.34 -0.15
CA LYS A 8 2.08 -20.07 -1.55
C LYS A 8 0.85 -20.08 -2.46
N GLU A 9 -0.03 -21.05 -2.30
CA GLU A 9 -1.29 -21.14 -3.06
C GLU A 9 -2.21 -19.96 -2.75
N PHE A 10 -2.34 -19.61 -1.46
CA PHE A 10 -3.09 -18.42 -1.04
C PHE A 10 -2.55 -17.15 -1.70
N ALA A 11 -1.22 -16.98 -1.74
CA ALA A 11 -0.61 -15.84 -2.43
C ALA A 11 -0.90 -15.83 -3.93
N GLN A 12 -1.03 -16.99 -4.58
CA GLN A 12 -1.44 -17.06 -5.98
C GLN A 12 -2.90 -16.63 -6.18
N TYR A 13 -3.80 -17.04 -5.29
CA TYR A 13 -5.19 -16.58 -5.32
C TYR A 13 -5.31 -15.08 -5.12
N VAL A 14 -4.59 -14.51 -4.16
CA VAL A 14 -4.53 -13.06 -3.94
C VAL A 14 -4.01 -12.35 -5.19
N LYS A 15 -2.97 -12.87 -5.85
CA LYS A 15 -2.46 -12.29 -7.11
C LYS A 15 -3.46 -12.37 -8.27
N ALA A 16 -4.40 -13.31 -8.22
CA ALA A 16 -5.41 -13.49 -9.25
C ALA A 16 -6.62 -12.56 -9.09
N THR A 17 -6.78 -11.88 -7.95
CA THR A 17 -7.91 -10.96 -7.73
C THR A 17 -7.81 -9.72 -8.59
N ASP A 18 -8.96 -9.12 -8.87
CA ASP A 18 -9.04 -7.91 -9.69
C ASP A 18 -8.43 -6.71 -8.97
N GLU A 19 -8.55 -6.66 -7.64
CA GLU A 19 -7.93 -5.63 -6.80
C GLU A 19 -6.40 -5.66 -6.92
N PHE A 20 -5.79 -6.85 -6.85
CA PHE A 20 -4.34 -6.96 -7.00
C PHE A 20 -3.90 -6.61 -8.42
N LYS A 21 -4.59 -7.16 -9.45
CA LYS A 21 -4.27 -6.88 -10.85
C LYS A 21 -4.37 -5.39 -11.17
N ASN A 22 -5.42 -4.72 -10.70
CA ASN A 22 -5.63 -3.30 -10.88
C ASN A 22 -4.55 -2.47 -10.17
N MET A 23 -4.28 -2.77 -8.88
CA MET A 23 -3.21 -2.11 -8.13
C MET A 23 -1.85 -2.28 -8.83
N ASN A 24 -1.53 -3.49 -9.27
CA ASN A 24 -0.26 -3.78 -9.95
C ASN A 24 -0.17 -3.06 -11.30
N LYS A 25 -1.28 -2.96 -12.05
CA LYS A 25 -1.32 -2.17 -13.29
C LYS A 25 -1.03 -0.70 -13.02
N CYS A 26 -1.73 -0.08 -12.08
CA CYS A 26 -1.50 1.33 -11.72
C CYS A 26 -0.08 1.57 -11.20
N LYS A 27 0.48 0.61 -10.45
CA LYS A 27 1.88 0.66 -10.00
C LYS A 27 2.84 0.70 -11.18
N LEU A 28 2.68 -0.21 -12.14
CA LEU A 28 3.53 -0.26 -13.33
C LEU A 28 3.40 1.03 -14.18
N GLU A 29 2.20 1.57 -14.29
CA GLU A 29 1.97 2.85 -14.99
C GLU A 29 2.67 4.03 -14.30
N LEU A 30 2.63 4.11 -12.97
CA LEU A 30 3.36 5.11 -12.20
C LEU A 30 4.87 4.95 -12.36
N GLU A 31 5.37 3.71 -12.28
CA GLU A 31 6.80 3.40 -12.35
C GLU A 31 7.42 3.64 -13.74
N ARG A 32 6.62 3.62 -14.81
CA ARG A 32 7.07 4.02 -16.17
C ARG A 32 7.60 5.45 -16.18
N ASN A 33 7.05 6.34 -15.35
CA ASN A 33 7.58 7.68 -15.18
C ASN A 33 8.63 7.70 -14.06
N ARG A 34 9.91 7.75 -14.44
CA ARG A 34 11.04 7.76 -13.49
C ARG A 34 10.98 8.89 -12.46
N ASN A 35 10.42 10.04 -12.84
CA ASN A 35 10.30 11.17 -11.92
C ASN A 35 9.22 10.94 -10.87
N LEU A 36 8.05 10.43 -11.29
CA LEU A 36 6.97 10.08 -10.36
C LEU A 36 7.38 8.94 -9.42
N LYS A 37 8.08 7.94 -9.94
CA LYS A 37 8.66 6.86 -9.13
C LYS A 37 9.59 7.42 -8.05
N LYS A 38 10.55 8.28 -8.44
CA LYS A 38 11.48 8.91 -7.49
C LYS A 38 10.76 9.73 -6.42
N GLN A 39 9.72 10.46 -6.80
CA GLN A 39 8.90 11.23 -5.84
C GLN A 39 8.15 10.31 -4.87
N LEU A 40 7.57 9.21 -5.36
CA LEU A 40 6.91 8.20 -4.52
C LEU A 40 7.90 7.55 -3.55
N ASP A 41 9.06 7.11 -4.05
CA ASP A 41 10.11 6.49 -3.23
C ASP A 41 10.61 7.48 -2.16
N SER A 42 10.80 8.76 -2.53
CA SER A 42 11.19 9.81 -1.59
C SER A 42 10.14 10.02 -0.50
N TYR A 43 8.85 10.07 -0.88
CA TYR A 43 7.75 10.16 0.08
C TYR A 43 7.75 8.98 1.05
N ILE A 44 7.85 7.74 0.54
CA ILE A 44 7.86 6.52 1.36
C ILE A 44 9.05 6.52 2.33
N ASN A 45 10.24 6.86 1.84
CA ASN A 45 11.44 6.93 2.66
C ASN A 45 11.32 7.99 3.77
N LYS A 46 10.83 9.19 3.44
CA LYS A 46 10.58 10.24 4.43
C LYS A 46 9.53 9.80 5.46
N LYS A 47 8.45 9.17 5.01
CA LYS A 47 7.38 8.64 5.88
C LYS A 47 7.93 7.60 6.86
N ASN A 48 8.69 6.62 6.37
CA ASN A 48 9.30 5.58 7.19
C ASN A 48 10.31 6.18 8.18
N ASN A 49 11.15 7.11 7.73
CA ASN A 49 12.09 7.81 8.59
C ASN A 49 11.39 8.59 9.72
N ILE A 50 10.20 9.15 9.45
CA ILE A 50 9.41 9.82 10.49
C ILE A 50 8.91 8.80 11.52
N TYR A 51 8.32 7.68 11.10
CA TYR A 51 7.86 6.65 12.02
C TYR A 51 8.99 5.98 12.83
N SER A 52 10.18 5.85 12.25
CA SER A 52 11.32 5.23 12.93
C SER A 52 11.97 6.13 13.99
N ASN A 53 11.92 7.45 13.83
CA ASN A 53 12.69 8.38 14.67
C ASN A 53 11.85 9.24 15.63
N TYR A 54 10.53 9.24 15.49
CA TYR A 54 9.64 10.06 16.31
C TYR A 54 8.61 9.23 17.05
N ARG A 55 8.24 9.69 18.25
CA ARG A 55 7.10 9.16 19.00
C ARG A 55 5.81 9.40 18.21
N MET A 56 4.80 8.54 18.39
CA MET A 56 3.58 8.52 17.59
C MET A 56 2.89 9.90 17.45
N GLU A 57 2.85 10.68 18.53
CA GLU A 57 2.24 12.01 18.55
C GLU A 57 2.99 13.01 17.65
N ASP A 58 4.32 13.05 17.73
CA ASP A 58 5.17 13.92 16.92
C ASP A 58 5.27 13.43 15.47
N ALA A 59 5.28 12.11 15.28
CA ALA A 59 5.24 11.48 13.96
C ALA A 59 3.97 11.92 13.22
N SER A 60 2.81 11.92 13.88
CA SER A 60 1.52 12.31 13.28
C SER A 60 1.53 13.75 12.74
N LYS A 61 2.11 14.71 13.49
CA LYS A 61 2.27 16.09 13.02
C LYS A 61 3.20 16.17 11.80
N LYS A 62 4.33 15.48 11.83
CA LYS A 62 5.32 15.46 10.74
C LYS A 62 4.78 14.78 9.48
N ILE A 63 4.02 13.70 9.62
CA ILE A 63 3.33 13.04 8.52
C ILE A 63 2.29 13.98 7.90
N SER A 64 1.53 14.70 8.73
CA SER A 64 0.54 15.64 8.22
C SER A 64 1.19 16.74 7.39
N GLN A 65 2.35 17.25 7.81
CA GLN A 65 3.13 18.20 7.02
C GLN A 65 3.65 17.56 5.72
N LEU A 66 4.25 16.36 5.79
CA LEU A 66 4.72 15.64 4.61
C LEU A 66 3.61 15.41 3.58
N ASN A 67 2.39 15.10 4.03
CA ASN A 67 1.24 14.93 3.15
C ASN A 67 0.84 16.24 2.45
N ARG A 68 0.96 17.39 3.13
CA ARG A 68 0.73 18.71 2.52
C ARG A 68 1.80 19.02 1.48
N ASP A 69 3.06 18.74 1.78
CA ASP A 69 4.18 18.97 0.85
C ASP A 69 4.04 18.16 -0.45
N TYR A 70 3.42 16.98 -0.38
CA TYR A 70 3.14 16.10 -1.51
C TYR A 70 1.71 16.24 -2.07
N HIS A 71 0.95 17.26 -1.67
CA HIS A 71 -0.46 17.40 -2.09
C HIS A 71 -0.61 17.45 -3.62
N SER A 72 0.22 18.24 -4.30
CA SER A 72 0.21 18.35 -5.76
C SER A 72 0.55 17.01 -6.44
N PHE A 73 1.50 16.25 -5.88
CA PHE A 73 1.86 14.92 -6.35
C PHE A 73 0.70 13.94 -6.23
N PHE A 74 0.00 13.92 -5.08
CA PHE A 74 -1.15 13.02 -4.88
C PHE A 74 -2.37 13.37 -5.73
N ASN A 75 -2.50 14.62 -6.17
CA ASN A 75 -3.56 15.05 -7.08
C ASN A 75 -3.30 14.69 -8.55
N LEU A 76 -2.11 14.19 -8.90
CA LEU A 76 -1.84 13.72 -10.26
C LEU A 76 -2.71 12.48 -10.55
N PRO A 77 -3.43 12.40 -11.69
CA PRO A 77 -4.34 11.29 -11.96
C PRO A 77 -3.69 9.91 -11.84
N ILE A 78 -2.45 9.76 -12.35
CA ILE A 78 -1.70 8.50 -12.27
C ILE A 78 -1.43 8.09 -10.82
N VAL A 79 -1.10 9.06 -9.96
CA VAL A 79 -0.81 8.83 -8.54
C VAL A 79 -2.11 8.57 -7.78
N ALA A 80 -3.14 9.38 -7.98
CA ALA A 80 -4.45 9.21 -7.37
C ALA A 80 -5.04 7.83 -7.69
N ASN A 81 -4.96 7.39 -8.95
CA ASN A 81 -5.41 6.06 -9.38
C ASN A 81 -4.65 4.95 -8.65
N TYR A 82 -3.32 5.06 -8.55
CA TYR A 82 -2.51 4.09 -7.80
C TYR A 82 -2.85 4.06 -6.31
N MET A 83 -3.05 5.23 -5.68
CA MET A 83 -3.41 5.33 -4.27
C MET A 83 -4.79 4.73 -4.01
N GLN A 84 -5.76 4.97 -4.90
CA GLN A 84 -7.09 4.39 -4.81
C GLN A 84 -7.05 2.86 -4.98
N ALA A 85 -6.38 2.36 -6.02
CA ALA A 85 -6.24 0.92 -6.24
C ALA A 85 -5.51 0.22 -5.08
N THR A 86 -4.53 0.89 -4.47
CA THR A 86 -3.84 0.40 -3.26
C THR A 86 -4.79 0.34 -2.06
N ARG A 87 -5.63 1.36 -1.87
CA ARG A 87 -6.65 1.35 -0.81
C ARG A 87 -7.64 0.21 -0.99
N ASP A 88 -8.13 -0.01 -2.21
CA ASP A 88 -9.09 -1.08 -2.51
C ASP A 88 -8.49 -2.46 -2.26
N PHE A 89 -7.24 -2.69 -2.70
CA PHE A 89 -6.50 -3.90 -2.39
C PHE A 89 -6.29 -4.10 -0.89
N ASN A 90 -5.90 -3.07 -0.15
CA ASN A 90 -5.71 -3.16 1.30
C ASN A 90 -7.02 -3.46 2.03
N ASN A 91 -8.14 -2.87 1.62
CA ASN A 91 -9.46 -3.16 2.17
C ASN A 91 -9.86 -4.63 1.94
N MET A 92 -9.57 -5.17 0.75
CA MET A 92 -9.77 -6.60 0.46
C MET A 92 -8.90 -7.48 1.38
N MET A 93 -7.62 -7.15 1.52
CA MET A 93 -6.69 -7.88 2.39
C MET A 93 -7.09 -7.81 3.87
N GLU A 94 -7.61 -6.68 4.35
CA GLU A 94 -8.11 -6.53 5.71
C GLU A 94 -9.30 -7.46 5.97
N LYS A 95 -10.25 -7.55 5.03
CA LYS A 95 -11.37 -8.50 5.12
C LYS A 95 -10.87 -9.94 5.17
N LEU A 96 -9.88 -10.30 4.35
CA LEU A 96 -9.28 -11.64 4.36
C LEU A 96 -8.60 -11.94 5.70
N TYR A 97 -7.85 -10.99 6.25
CA TYR A 97 -7.22 -11.13 7.57
C TYR A 97 -8.26 -11.39 8.66
N LYS A 98 -9.34 -10.59 8.70
CA LYS A 98 -10.45 -10.78 9.66
C LYS A 98 -11.13 -12.14 9.50
N SER A 99 -11.26 -12.65 8.27
CA SER A 99 -11.79 -13.99 8.03
C SER A 99 -10.87 -15.08 8.58
N ILE A 100 -9.56 -14.96 8.40
CA ILE A 100 -8.59 -15.90 8.97
C ILE A 100 -8.62 -15.86 10.50
N GLU A 101 -8.60 -14.66 11.09
CA GLU A 101 -8.68 -14.46 12.54
C GLU A 101 -9.94 -15.12 13.13
N LYS A 102 -11.09 -14.96 12.48
CA LYS A 102 -12.34 -15.59 12.90
C LYS A 102 -12.26 -17.12 12.90
N GLU A 103 -11.60 -17.74 11.93
CA GLU A 103 -11.42 -19.20 11.90
C GLU A 103 -10.42 -19.71 12.94
N LEU A 104 -9.44 -18.88 13.35
CA LEU A 104 -8.49 -19.23 14.41
C LEU A 104 -9.08 -19.14 15.82
N LEU A 105 -10.12 -18.32 16.01
CA LEU A 105 -10.80 -18.11 17.30
C LEU A 105 -12.02 -19.01 17.52
N LYS A 106 -12.38 -19.85 16.53
CA LYS A 106 -13.39 -20.91 16.67
C LYS A 106 -12.79 -22.15 17.33
#